data_AF-A0A941JP54-F1
#
_entry.id   AF-A0A941JP54-F1
#
_cell.length_a   1.000
_cell.length_b   1.000
_cell.length_c   1.000
_cell.angle_alpha   90.00
_cell.angle_beta   90.00
_cell.angle_gamma   90.00
#
_symmetry.space_group_name_H-M   'P 1'
#
loop_
_entity.id
_entity.type
_entity.pdbx_description
1 polymer ?
#
loop_
_entity_poly.entity_id
_entity_poly.type
_entity_poly.pdbx_seq_one_letter_code
_entity_poly.pdbx_strand_id
1 'polypeptide(L)'
;MKAKQKTDLNYLEQGNKLEKEGKWEEAIACYRQAIALNPALSEGYKYLGNALATLANKQLKEAISAYRQAIKINPNRGWYHVGLGSILLKQGKVKEAIACYQKAIEINPTSSAFYQQLGDALKEDGQLEEAVKNYYKAIDLDCDNVNAYYNLGLFLTAQKKWTSAIECFRETLKLNPDHYKAYNSIIYALEEQGNNVADVDEQELSITETVVKKFDALPLKDLRLVNSNNNLFCLELEPALEEINLCQPQTIPQGIERRFPLITKQDRVFVLKIFNGKVWGDGPNRGVLTAHNQLIREFSHNNPELVLSPLNKLYIKSFSPLEIDDTVAFLIQKCADTNYYHWMLQIVPQIGLLRRVGINIDLIGKFASYKIQHNFQKETLQILGISPDRLLEKKHHYLYLKAKQLIVTSPLSAVPQKWVCELLRDEFLNQQIVNVNSLKRIYISRRNASYRRVLNEEELISCLEKLNVTVVTLETLPVREQAALFSKTEVVIAPHGAGLTNIVFCSPGTKVIEIFAPSFAPPMYQIISNYCSLKYYYLIAEDANNPNSDTPRDQHLTVNLNSLLELMKLAAII
;
A
#
# COMPACT_ATOMS: atom_id res chain seq x y z
N MET A 1 -33.36 -1.42 55.06
CA MET A 1 -32.17 -1.87 54.31
C MET A 1 -32.46 -2.10 52.82
N LYS A 2 -33.45 -2.92 52.46
CA LYS A 2 -33.79 -3.23 51.03
C LYS A 2 -34.18 -2.02 50.16
N ALA A 3 -34.84 -0.98 50.70
CA ALA A 3 -35.21 0.21 49.93
C ALA A 3 -34.03 1.14 49.60
N LYS A 4 -33.05 1.27 50.53
CA LYS A 4 -31.81 2.02 50.33
C LYS A 4 -30.86 1.33 49.33
N GLN A 5 -30.74 0.00 49.41
CA GLN A 5 -30.00 -0.84 48.45
C GLN A 5 -30.58 -0.87 47.03
N LYS A 6 -31.84 -0.44 46.86
CA LYS A 6 -32.49 -0.34 45.55
C LYS A 6 -32.33 1.05 44.94
N THR A 7 -31.97 2.05 45.75
CA THR A 7 -31.84 3.45 45.32
C THR A 7 -30.39 3.83 44.99
N ASP A 8 -29.40 3.31 45.70
CA ASP A 8 -27.97 3.49 45.36
C ASP A 8 -27.61 2.83 44.01
N LEU A 9 -28.03 1.59 43.78
CA LEU A 9 -27.84 0.88 42.51
C LEU A 9 -28.55 1.58 41.33
N ASN A 10 -29.71 2.20 41.58
CA ASN A 10 -30.41 2.98 40.55
C ASN A 10 -29.60 4.22 40.12
N TYR A 11 -29.01 4.94 41.07
CA TYR A 11 -28.10 6.04 40.74
C TYR A 11 -26.83 5.56 40.02
N LEU A 12 -26.32 4.37 40.35
CA LEU A 12 -25.19 3.75 39.66
C LEU A 12 -25.52 3.44 38.19
N GLU A 13 -26.68 2.83 37.95
CA GLU A 13 -27.19 2.51 36.60
C GLU A 13 -27.46 3.76 35.78
N GLN A 14 -28.07 4.78 36.40
CA GLN A 14 -28.30 6.08 35.77
C GLN A 14 -26.98 6.74 35.38
N GLY A 15 -25.98 6.74 36.27
CA GLY A 15 -24.64 7.26 35.97
C GLY A 15 -24.01 6.56 34.78
N ASN A 16 -24.07 5.22 34.73
CA ASN A 16 -23.54 4.43 33.60
C ASN A 16 -24.27 4.72 32.28
N LYS A 17 -25.57 5.03 32.32
CA LYS A 17 -26.32 5.45 31.13
C LYS A 17 -25.85 6.82 30.64
N LEU A 18 -25.69 7.78 31.55
CA LEU A 18 -25.21 9.13 31.23
C LEU A 18 -23.77 9.12 30.69
N GLU A 19 -22.92 8.23 31.21
CA GLU A 19 -21.57 7.98 30.69
C GLU A 19 -21.62 7.55 29.21
N LYS A 20 -22.50 6.60 28.85
CA LYS A 20 -22.68 6.16 27.46
C LYS A 20 -23.20 7.27 26.55
N GLU A 21 -23.92 8.25 27.09
CA GLU A 21 -24.40 9.45 26.38
C GLU A 21 -23.34 10.57 26.31
N GLY A 22 -22.17 10.40 26.95
CA GLY A 22 -21.11 11.41 27.02
C GLY A 22 -21.36 12.55 28.01
N LYS A 23 -22.35 12.43 28.89
CA LYS A 23 -22.71 13.43 29.91
C LYS A 23 -21.94 13.16 31.21
N TRP A 24 -20.64 13.41 31.17
CA TRP A 24 -19.70 13.00 32.22
C TRP A 24 -19.94 13.70 33.56
N GLU A 25 -20.30 14.99 33.57
CA GLU A 25 -20.57 15.76 34.78
C GLU A 25 -21.81 15.24 35.52
N GLU A 26 -22.86 14.91 34.77
CA GLU A 26 -24.11 14.35 35.31
C GLU A 26 -23.87 12.93 35.84
N ALA A 27 -23.07 12.13 35.13
CA ALA A 27 -22.68 10.79 35.58
C ALA A 27 -21.91 10.84 36.92
N ILE A 28 -20.96 11.76 37.06
CA ILE A 28 -20.22 12.00 38.32
C ILE A 28 -21.18 12.35 39.46
N ALA A 29 -22.17 13.21 39.22
CA ALA A 29 -23.17 13.56 40.22
C ALA A 29 -23.95 12.32 40.68
N CYS A 30 -24.40 11.48 39.75
CA CYS A 30 -25.08 10.21 40.05
C CYS A 30 -24.19 9.26 40.87
N TYR A 31 -22.91 9.10 40.52
CA TYR A 31 -22.00 8.25 41.29
C TYR A 31 -21.74 8.75 42.71
N ARG A 32 -21.61 10.07 42.89
CA ARG A 32 -21.49 10.68 44.23
C ARG A 32 -22.75 10.45 45.07
N GLN A 33 -23.94 10.52 44.47
CA GLN A 33 -25.20 10.20 45.17
C GLN A 33 -25.27 8.72 45.56
N ALA A 34 -24.87 7.80 44.67
CA ALA A 34 -24.80 6.37 44.99
C ALA A 34 -23.86 6.10 46.18
N ILE A 35 -22.68 6.73 46.20
CA ILE A 35 -21.71 6.64 47.30
C ILE A 35 -22.26 7.26 48.60
N ALA A 36 -22.95 8.40 48.53
CA ALA A 36 -23.54 9.04 49.71
C ALA A 36 -24.62 8.17 50.36
N LEU A 37 -25.41 7.46 49.55
CA LEU A 37 -26.42 6.51 50.01
C LEU A 37 -25.81 5.23 50.58
N ASN A 38 -24.69 4.78 50.01
CA ASN A 38 -23.97 3.59 50.43
C ASN A 38 -22.45 3.77 50.33
N PRO A 39 -21.79 4.24 51.42
CA PRO A 39 -20.35 4.46 51.42
C PRO A 39 -19.50 3.19 51.31
N ALA A 40 -20.09 2.00 51.43
CA ALA A 40 -19.43 0.71 51.25
C ALA A 40 -19.58 0.16 49.82
N LEU A 41 -20.20 0.91 48.89
CA LEU A 41 -20.37 0.50 47.50
C LEU A 41 -19.08 0.73 46.70
N SER A 42 -18.22 -0.29 46.66
CA SER A 42 -16.92 -0.21 45.97
C SER A 42 -17.04 0.11 44.47
N GLU A 43 -18.09 -0.39 43.79
CA GLU A 43 -18.35 -0.09 42.38
C GLU A 43 -18.59 1.41 42.14
N GLY A 44 -19.28 2.09 43.06
CA GLY A 44 -19.55 3.53 42.97
C GLY A 44 -18.27 4.35 42.90
N TYR A 45 -17.30 4.02 43.74
CA TYR A 45 -15.98 4.67 43.71
C TYR A 45 -15.18 4.34 42.44
N LYS A 46 -15.28 3.11 41.92
CA LYS A 46 -14.64 2.73 40.64
C LYS A 46 -15.21 3.56 39.49
N TYR A 47 -16.53 3.65 39.35
CA TYR A 47 -17.16 4.42 38.27
C TYR A 47 -16.91 5.93 38.41
N LEU A 48 -16.94 6.45 39.64
CA LEU A 48 -16.53 7.83 39.92
C LEU A 48 -15.09 8.09 39.47
N GLY A 49 -14.16 7.18 39.80
CA GLY A 49 -12.75 7.28 39.41
C GLY A 49 -12.56 7.30 37.88
N ASN A 50 -13.27 6.43 37.16
CA ASN A 50 -13.28 6.41 35.69
C ASN A 50 -13.77 7.74 35.11
N ALA A 51 -14.94 8.22 35.54
CA ALA A 51 -15.52 9.43 35.00
C ALA A 51 -14.65 10.68 35.27
N LEU A 52 -14.08 10.79 36.48
CA LEU A 52 -13.15 11.87 36.84
C LEU A 52 -11.85 11.83 36.03
N ALA A 53 -11.35 10.64 35.70
CA ALA A 53 -10.16 10.49 34.87
C ALA A 53 -10.39 10.87 33.39
N THR A 54 -11.63 10.82 32.92
CA THR A 54 -12.03 11.14 31.54
C THR A 54 -12.31 12.63 31.34
N LEU A 55 -12.95 13.30 32.31
CA LEU A 55 -13.54 14.63 32.14
C LEU A 55 -12.51 15.76 31.95
N ALA A 56 -11.30 15.66 32.53
CA ALA A 56 -10.12 16.43 32.17
C ALA A 56 -8.91 16.03 33.04
N ASN A 57 -7.69 16.17 32.52
CA ASN A 57 -6.41 15.96 33.23
C ASN A 57 -6.27 16.67 34.61
N LYS A 58 -7.19 17.56 35.00
CA LYS A 58 -7.15 18.32 36.26
C LYS A 58 -7.75 17.60 37.47
N GLN A 59 -8.51 16.52 37.31
CA GLN A 59 -9.14 15.78 38.44
C GLN A 59 -8.50 14.42 38.76
N LEU A 60 -7.32 14.12 38.20
CA LEU A 60 -6.62 12.85 38.42
C LEU A 60 -6.35 12.54 39.91
N LYS A 61 -6.17 13.57 40.75
CA LYS A 61 -6.02 13.39 42.21
C LYS A 61 -7.28 12.84 42.87
N GLU A 62 -8.45 13.33 42.47
CA GLU A 62 -9.74 12.86 43.00
C GLU A 62 -10.05 11.45 42.48
N ALA A 63 -9.71 11.16 41.22
CA ALA A 63 -9.82 9.82 40.65
C ALA A 63 -8.95 8.80 41.40
N ILE A 64 -7.69 9.14 41.73
CA ILE A 64 -6.82 8.31 42.57
C ILE A 64 -7.45 8.07 43.95
N SER A 65 -8.00 9.11 44.57
CA SER A 65 -8.67 8.99 45.88
C SER A 65 -9.85 8.02 45.80
N ALA A 66 -10.68 8.13 44.76
CA ALA A 66 -11.81 7.23 44.54
C ALA A 66 -11.34 5.77 44.40
N TYR A 67 -10.33 5.49 43.57
CA TYR A 67 -9.79 4.15 43.43
C TYR A 67 -9.17 3.60 44.73
N ARG A 68 -8.47 4.43 45.50
CA ARG A 68 -7.95 4.02 46.82
C ARG A 68 -9.08 3.65 47.78
N GLN A 69 -10.21 4.35 47.76
CA GLN A 69 -11.38 3.95 48.55
C GLN A 69 -12.00 2.64 48.04
N ALA A 70 -12.12 2.46 46.72
CA ALA A 70 -12.60 1.21 46.13
C ALA A 70 -11.73 0.00 46.58
N ILE A 71 -10.40 0.16 46.56
CA ILE A 71 -9.43 -0.86 47.01
C ILE A 71 -9.54 -1.09 48.52
N LYS A 72 -9.70 -0.03 49.33
CA LYS A 72 -9.88 -0.16 50.79
C LYS A 72 -11.12 -0.98 51.14
N ILE A 73 -12.21 -0.77 50.41
CA ILE A 73 -13.48 -1.49 50.62
C ILE A 73 -13.38 -2.94 50.13
N ASN A 74 -12.76 -3.16 48.97
CA ASN A 74 -12.61 -4.50 48.41
C ASN A 74 -11.21 -4.69 47.79
N PRO A 75 -10.23 -5.16 48.58
CA PRO A 75 -8.83 -5.22 48.16
C PRO A 75 -8.54 -6.33 47.14
N ASN A 76 -9.40 -7.35 47.06
CA ASN A 76 -9.22 -8.54 46.22
C ASN A 76 -9.83 -8.38 44.81
N ARG A 77 -10.11 -7.15 44.38
CA ARG A 77 -10.57 -6.84 43.03
C ARG A 77 -9.40 -6.30 42.20
N GLY A 78 -8.74 -7.17 41.43
CA GLY A 78 -7.57 -6.81 40.61
C GLY A 78 -7.81 -5.61 39.68
N TRP A 79 -9.01 -5.50 39.09
CA TRP A 79 -9.39 -4.38 38.23
C TRP A 79 -9.37 -3.00 38.92
N TYR A 80 -9.46 -2.94 40.25
CA TYR A 80 -9.33 -1.67 40.97
C TYR A 80 -7.88 -1.19 41.02
N HIS A 81 -6.94 -2.13 41.15
CA HIS A 81 -5.51 -1.85 41.05
C HIS A 81 -5.12 -1.46 39.62
N VAL A 82 -5.70 -2.11 38.60
CA VAL A 82 -5.50 -1.70 37.19
C VAL A 82 -6.00 -0.28 36.94
N GLY A 83 -7.20 0.07 37.41
CA GLY A 83 -7.74 1.42 37.26
C GLY A 83 -6.88 2.48 37.95
N LEU A 84 -6.40 2.20 39.17
CA LEU A 84 -5.45 3.06 39.87
C LEU A 84 -4.13 3.21 39.10
N GLY A 85 -3.56 2.09 38.63
CA GLY A 85 -2.32 2.06 37.85
C GLY A 85 -2.41 2.89 36.58
N SER A 86 -3.52 2.78 35.83
CA SER A 86 -3.73 3.55 34.60
C SER A 86 -3.75 5.06 34.84
N ILE A 87 -4.37 5.51 35.93
CA ILE A 87 -4.39 6.93 36.31
C ILE A 87 -3.01 7.42 36.75
N LEU A 88 -2.27 6.60 37.50
CA LEU A 88 -0.90 6.92 37.92
C LEU A 88 0.05 7.01 36.71
N LEU A 89 -0.09 6.12 35.74
CA LEU A 89 0.66 6.15 34.49
C LEU A 89 0.41 7.46 33.72
N LYS A 90 -0.86 7.87 33.60
CA LYS A 90 -1.24 9.19 33.02
C LYS A 90 -0.63 10.40 33.76
N GLN A 91 -0.31 10.26 35.05
CA GLN A 91 0.39 11.29 35.83
C GLN A 91 1.92 11.23 35.70
N GLY A 92 2.47 10.30 34.90
CA GLY A 92 3.91 10.05 34.80
C GLY A 92 4.50 9.29 36.00
N LYS A 93 3.67 8.75 36.89
CA LYS A 93 4.10 7.98 38.07
C LYS A 93 4.26 6.50 37.72
N VAL A 94 5.18 6.23 36.78
CA VAL A 94 5.34 4.91 36.15
C VAL A 94 5.62 3.80 37.16
N LYS A 95 6.54 4.01 38.12
CA LYS A 95 6.86 3.01 39.17
C LYS A 95 5.68 2.65 40.06
N GLU A 96 4.85 3.63 40.42
CA GLU A 96 3.64 3.39 41.24
C GLU A 96 2.59 2.60 40.42
N ALA A 97 2.48 2.87 39.12
CA ALA A 97 1.61 2.12 38.22
C ALA A 97 2.03 0.65 38.07
N ILE A 98 3.34 0.40 37.89
CA ILE A 98 3.91 -0.96 37.85
C ILE A 98 3.53 -1.76 39.09
N ALA A 99 3.71 -1.19 40.29
CA ALA A 99 3.35 -1.84 41.54
C ALA A 99 1.84 -2.17 41.62
N CYS A 100 0.97 -1.30 41.10
CA CYS A 100 -0.46 -1.56 41.04
C CYS A 100 -0.79 -2.73 40.09
N TYR A 101 -0.17 -2.78 38.91
CA TYR A 101 -0.40 -3.87 37.95
C TYR A 101 0.15 -5.21 38.47
N GLN A 102 1.31 -5.21 39.11
CA GLN A 102 1.84 -6.40 39.82
C GLN A 102 0.86 -6.90 40.88
N LYS A 103 0.27 -5.99 41.66
CA LYS A 103 -0.74 -6.36 42.66
C LYS A 103 -2.01 -6.94 42.01
N ALA A 104 -2.42 -6.42 40.87
CA ALA A 104 -3.54 -6.98 40.11
C ALA A 104 -3.25 -8.42 39.65
N ILE A 105 -2.02 -8.70 39.20
CA ILE A 105 -1.56 -10.04 38.79
C ILE A 105 -1.50 -11.00 39.99
N GLU A 106 -1.01 -10.55 41.15
CA GLU A 106 -1.04 -11.37 42.38
C GLU A 106 -2.46 -11.80 42.76
N ILE A 107 -3.44 -10.92 42.55
CA ILE A 107 -4.85 -11.20 42.85
C ILE A 107 -5.47 -12.13 41.81
N ASN A 108 -5.16 -11.93 40.53
CA ASN A 108 -5.64 -12.77 39.44
C ASN A 108 -4.53 -13.02 38.40
N PRO A 109 -3.78 -14.13 38.51
CA PRO A 109 -2.63 -14.40 37.66
C PRO A 109 -2.99 -14.92 36.26
N THR A 110 -4.28 -15.10 35.95
CA THR A 110 -4.74 -15.61 34.64
C THR A 110 -5.36 -14.53 33.76
N SER A 111 -5.38 -13.26 34.18
CA SER A 111 -5.92 -12.18 33.36
C SER A 111 -4.88 -11.64 32.38
N SER A 112 -5.06 -11.94 31.08
CA SER A 112 -4.20 -11.45 29.99
C SER A 112 -4.05 -9.92 30.00
N ALA A 113 -5.14 -9.19 30.25
CA ALA A 113 -5.17 -7.73 30.32
C ALA A 113 -4.21 -7.18 31.39
N PHE A 114 -3.99 -7.88 32.52
CA PHE A 114 -3.12 -7.37 33.58
C PHE A 114 -1.65 -7.42 33.19
N TYR A 115 -1.23 -8.50 32.53
CA TYR A 115 0.11 -8.61 31.96
C TYR A 115 0.32 -7.61 30.82
N GLN A 116 -0.70 -7.37 29.98
CA GLN A 116 -0.65 -6.34 28.93
C GLN A 116 -0.41 -4.94 29.51
N GLN A 117 -1.15 -4.56 30.57
CA GLN A 117 -1.00 -3.27 31.24
C GLN A 117 0.35 -3.13 31.96
N LEU A 118 0.85 -4.21 32.59
CA LEU A 118 2.18 -4.23 33.18
C LEU A 118 3.27 -4.06 32.10
N GLY A 119 3.13 -4.74 30.96
CA GLY A 119 4.03 -4.60 29.82
C GLY A 119 4.10 -3.16 29.31
N ASP A 120 2.96 -2.48 29.18
CA ASP A 120 2.92 -1.07 28.77
C ASP A 120 3.66 -0.15 29.74
N ALA A 121 3.47 -0.34 31.06
CA ALA A 121 4.16 0.48 32.04
C ALA A 121 5.68 0.20 32.11
N LEU A 122 6.09 -1.07 31.98
CA LEU A 122 7.50 -1.45 31.91
C LEU A 122 8.18 -0.86 30.66
N LYS A 123 7.47 -0.81 29.54
CA LYS A 123 7.93 -0.16 28.31
C LYS A 123 8.14 1.34 28.52
N GLU A 124 7.21 2.04 29.17
CA GLU A 124 7.38 3.47 29.51
C GLU A 124 8.53 3.71 30.49
N ASP A 125 8.82 2.75 31.37
CA ASP A 125 9.95 2.78 32.31
C ASP A 125 11.30 2.44 31.65
N GLY A 126 11.30 1.99 30.39
CA GLY A 126 12.50 1.56 29.65
C GLY A 126 12.95 0.12 29.93
N GLN A 127 12.17 -0.66 30.70
CA GLN A 127 12.43 -2.07 31.01
C GLN A 127 11.88 -2.98 29.90
N LEU A 128 12.50 -2.85 28.73
CA LEU A 128 12.00 -3.40 27.48
C LEU A 128 11.92 -4.93 27.45
N GLU A 129 12.95 -5.63 27.94
CA GLU A 129 12.96 -7.10 27.95
C GLU A 129 11.85 -7.67 28.84
N GLU A 130 11.58 -7.02 29.96
CA GLU A 130 10.53 -7.45 30.90
C GLU A 130 9.14 -7.13 30.36
N ALA A 131 8.97 -6.00 29.65
CA ALA A 131 7.73 -5.68 28.95
C ALA A 131 7.35 -6.77 27.94
N VAL A 132 8.33 -7.26 27.18
CA VAL A 132 8.13 -8.31 26.16
C VAL A 132 7.69 -9.63 26.77
N LYS A 133 8.31 -10.07 27.87
CA LYS A 133 7.88 -11.27 28.59
C LYS A 133 6.42 -11.16 29.03
N ASN A 134 6.01 -9.97 29.48
CA ASN A 134 4.63 -9.72 29.88
C ASN A 134 3.66 -9.71 28.68
N TYR A 135 4.07 -9.20 27.52
CA TYR A 135 3.25 -9.31 26.30
C TYR A 135 3.10 -10.76 25.82
N TYR A 136 4.16 -11.57 25.82
CA TYR A 136 4.06 -13.01 25.54
C TYR A 136 3.14 -13.70 26.54
N LYS A 137 3.29 -13.41 27.84
CA LYS A 137 2.43 -13.98 28.87
C LYS A 137 0.96 -13.61 28.68
N ALA A 138 0.68 -12.39 28.23
CA ALA A 138 -0.68 -11.96 27.90
C ALA A 138 -1.26 -12.76 26.72
N ILE A 139 -0.46 -13.00 25.67
CA ILE A 139 -0.84 -13.81 24.50
C ILE A 139 -1.05 -15.29 24.88
N ASP A 140 -0.17 -15.85 25.71
CA ASP A 140 -0.29 -17.24 26.20
C ASP A 140 -1.59 -17.47 27.00
N LEU A 141 -2.04 -16.45 27.74
CA LEU A 141 -3.26 -16.50 28.53
C LEU A 141 -4.52 -16.24 27.69
N ASP A 142 -4.38 -15.51 26.58
CA ASP A 142 -5.47 -15.10 25.71
C ASP A 142 -4.92 -14.78 24.31
N CYS A 143 -5.08 -15.74 23.41
CA CYS A 143 -4.63 -15.60 22.03
C CYS A 143 -5.46 -14.60 21.22
N ASP A 144 -6.52 -14.00 21.78
CA ASP A 144 -7.32 -12.98 21.12
C ASP A 144 -6.94 -11.56 21.60
N ASN A 145 -5.87 -11.41 22.39
CA ASN A 145 -5.43 -10.12 22.91
C ASN A 145 -4.72 -9.26 21.85
N VAL A 146 -5.53 -8.55 21.05
CA VAL A 146 -5.10 -7.61 19.99
C VAL A 146 -4.00 -6.65 20.43
N ASN A 147 -4.13 -6.06 21.62
CA ASN A 147 -3.19 -5.05 22.11
C ASN A 147 -1.82 -5.65 22.48
N ALA A 148 -1.78 -6.90 22.95
CA ALA A 148 -0.53 -7.59 23.25
C ALA A 148 0.25 -7.90 21.96
N TYR A 149 -0.42 -8.43 20.93
CA TYR A 149 0.19 -8.63 19.61
C TYR A 149 0.71 -7.34 19.00
N TYR A 150 -0.09 -6.27 19.01
CA TYR A 150 0.33 -5.00 18.41
C TYR A 150 1.56 -4.40 19.11
N ASN A 151 1.56 -4.36 20.46
CA ASN A 151 2.68 -3.83 21.22
C ASN A 151 3.95 -4.69 21.08
N LEU A 152 3.81 -6.02 21.02
CA LEU A 152 4.92 -6.92 20.75
C LEU A 152 5.52 -6.66 19.35
N GLY A 153 4.68 -6.46 18.33
CA GLY A 153 5.11 -6.10 16.99
C GLY A 153 5.89 -4.78 16.94
N LEU A 154 5.44 -3.75 17.66
CA LEU A 154 6.17 -2.47 17.76
C LEU A 154 7.55 -2.65 18.39
N PHE A 155 7.66 -3.51 19.40
CA PHE A 155 8.94 -3.80 20.03
C PHE A 155 9.89 -4.53 19.08
N LEU A 156 9.40 -5.58 18.41
CA LEU A 156 10.19 -6.34 17.43
C LEU A 156 10.65 -5.45 16.26
N THR A 157 9.82 -4.48 15.88
CA THR A 157 10.15 -3.42 14.90
C THR A 157 11.34 -2.58 15.40
N ALA A 158 11.32 -2.12 16.66
CA ALA A 158 12.44 -1.37 17.23
C ALA A 158 13.75 -2.19 17.30
N GLN A 159 13.65 -3.51 17.45
CA GLN A 159 14.78 -4.44 17.39
C GLN A 159 15.21 -4.81 15.95
N LYS A 160 14.55 -4.26 14.92
CA LYS A 160 14.76 -4.63 13.51
C LYS A 160 14.49 -6.11 13.21
N LYS A 161 13.69 -6.78 14.03
CA LYS A 161 13.21 -8.15 13.82
C LYS A 161 11.94 -8.11 12.97
N TRP A 162 12.10 -7.70 11.73
CA TRP A 162 11.01 -7.30 10.84
C TRP A 162 10.00 -8.42 10.57
N THR A 163 10.46 -9.64 10.25
CA THR A 163 9.57 -10.78 9.96
C THR A 163 8.64 -11.09 11.14
N SER A 164 9.19 -11.22 12.34
CA SER A 164 8.41 -11.49 13.55
C SER A 164 7.50 -10.32 13.93
N ALA A 165 7.90 -9.07 13.63
CA ALA A 165 7.05 -7.90 13.81
C ALA A 165 5.82 -7.96 12.89
N ILE A 166 6.03 -8.30 11.62
CA ILE A 166 4.96 -8.45 10.62
C ILE A 166 3.99 -9.55 11.03
N GLU A 167 4.47 -10.70 11.52
CA GLU A 167 3.62 -11.77 12.05
C GLU A 167 2.73 -11.29 13.21
N CYS A 168 3.30 -10.52 14.15
CA CYS A 168 2.53 -9.96 15.26
C CYS A 168 1.46 -8.97 14.77
N PHE A 169 1.79 -8.13 13.79
CA PHE A 169 0.82 -7.21 13.20
C PHE A 169 -0.25 -7.95 12.36
N ARG A 170 0.09 -9.06 11.71
CA ARG A 170 -0.87 -9.91 11.01
C ARG A 170 -1.88 -10.54 11.97
N GLU A 171 -1.43 -11.09 13.09
CA GLU A 171 -2.36 -11.59 14.12
C GLU A 171 -3.20 -10.45 14.71
N THR A 172 -2.64 -9.23 14.87
CA THR A 172 -3.41 -8.04 15.26
C THR A 172 -4.56 -7.78 14.29
N LEU A 173 -4.31 -7.87 12.98
CA LEU A 173 -5.31 -7.63 11.94
C LEU A 173 -6.31 -8.77 11.77
N LYS A 174 -5.89 -10.01 12.02
CA LYS A 174 -6.78 -11.17 12.02
C LYS A 174 -7.82 -11.08 13.14
N LEU A 175 -7.38 -10.66 14.33
CA LEU A 175 -8.24 -10.49 15.52
C LEU A 175 -9.04 -9.19 15.47
N ASN A 176 -8.46 -8.13 14.91
CA ASN A 176 -9.11 -6.84 14.72
C ASN A 176 -8.74 -6.24 13.35
N PRO A 177 -9.52 -6.56 12.31
CA PRO A 177 -9.30 -6.03 10.96
C PRO A 177 -9.36 -4.50 10.87
N ASP A 178 -9.94 -3.83 11.87
CA ASP A 178 -10.05 -2.37 11.93
C ASP A 178 -8.80 -1.70 12.53
N HIS A 179 -7.78 -2.48 12.96
CA HIS A 179 -6.60 -1.97 13.66
C HIS A 179 -5.58 -1.30 12.71
N TYR A 180 -5.93 -0.14 12.15
CA TYR A 180 -5.16 0.56 11.11
C TYR A 180 -3.67 0.80 11.43
N LYS A 181 -3.32 0.98 12.71
CA LYS A 181 -1.91 1.17 13.09
C LYS A 181 -1.06 -0.06 12.79
N ALA A 182 -1.65 -1.26 12.80
CA ALA A 182 -0.96 -2.49 12.46
C ALA A 182 -0.64 -2.54 10.95
N TYR A 183 -1.57 -2.11 10.08
CA TYR A 183 -1.30 -1.96 8.64
C TYR A 183 -0.09 -1.06 8.35
N ASN A 184 -0.05 0.14 8.94
CA ASN A 184 1.10 1.06 8.78
C ASN A 184 2.41 0.45 9.28
N SER A 185 2.35 -0.34 10.35
CA SER A 185 3.53 -0.96 10.94
C SER A 185 4.05 -2.14 10.12
N ILE A 186 3.17 -2.89 9.43
CA ILE A 186 3.54 -3.90 8.43
C ILE A 186 4.25 -3.26 7.25
N ILE A 187 3.65 -2.20 6.67
CA ILE A 187 4.24 -1.48 5.53
C ILE A 187 5.66 -1.01 5.88
N TYR A 188 5.80 -0.34 7.02
CA TYR A 188 7.10 0.14 7.51
C TYR A 188 8.11 -1.01 7.66
N ALA A 189 7.73 -2.12 8.29
CA ALA A 189 8.63 -3.26 8.50
C ALA A 189 9.07 -3.94 7.19
N LEU A 190 8.19 -4.02 6.19
CA LEU A 190 8.51 -4.61 4.88
C LEU A 190 9.46 -3.72 4.06
N GLU A 191 9.26 -2.40 4.09
CA GLU A 191 10.15 -1.45 3.42
C GLU A 191 11.58 -1.53 3.98
N GLU A 192 11.73 -1.64 5.29
CA GLU A 192 13.03 -1.79 5.96
C GLU A 192 13.70 -3.16 5.68
N GLN A 193 12.93 -4.20 5.31
CA GLN A 193 13.49 -5.45 4.80
C GLN A 193 14.05 -5.34 3.37
N GLY A 194 13.81 -4.22 2.68
CA GLY A 194 14.08 -4.10 1.25
C GLY A 194 13.08 -4.87 0.38
N ASN A 195 12.01 -5.40 0.99
CA ASN A 195 10.91 -6.04 0.27
C ASN A 195 10.05 -4.96 -0.40
N ASN A 196 9.60 -5.23 -1.61
CA ASN A 196 8.68 -4.33 -2.31
C ASN A 196 7.31 -4.46 -1.65
N VAL A 197 6.75 -3.36 -1.14
CA VAL A 197 5.38 -3.32 -0.58
C VAL A 197 4.33 -3.78 -1.61
N ALA A 198 4.71 -3.80 -2.89
CA ALA A 198 3.91 -4.34 -4.00
C ALA A 198 3.82 -5.88 -4.07
N ASP A 199 4.64 -6.62 -3.30
CA ASP A 199 4.60 -8.08 -3.23
C ASP A 199 3.79 -8.57 -2.02
N VAL A 200 3.25 -7.64 -1.21
CA VAL A 200 2.20 -7.96 -0.24
C VAL A 200 0.90 -8.11 -1.01
N ASP A 201 0.22 -9.23 -0.80
CA ASP A 201 -1.04 -9.53 -1.46
C ASP A 201 -2.01 -8.33 -1.29
N GLU A 202 -2.59 -7.85 -2.39
CA GLU A 202 -3.55 -6.73 -2.38
C GLU A 202 -4.75 -7.04 -1.46
N GLN A 203 -5.02 -8.33 -1.23
CA GLN A 203 -5.99 -8.83 -0.24
C GLN A 203 -5.51 -8.73 1.21
N GLU A 204 -4.21 -8.86 1.52
CA GLU A 204 -3.67 -8.79 2.89
C GLU A 204 -3.71 -7.37 3.46
N LEU A 205 -3.58 -6.34 2.61
CA LEU A 205 -3.70 -4.91 2.97
C LEU A 205 -5.09 -4.33 2.65
N SER A 206 -6.04 -5.16 2.20
CA SER A 206 -7.41 -4.75 1.92
C SER A 206 -8.13 -4.42 3.23
N ILE A 207 -8.27 -3.13 3.50
CA ILE A 207 -9.09 -2.62 4.59
C ILE A 207 -10.53 -3.08 4.38
N THR A 208 -11.15 -3.66 5.42
CA THR A 208 -12.51 -4.20 5.30
C THR A 208 -13.53 -3.11 4.94
N GLU A 209 -14.57 -3.50 4.21
CA GLU A 209 -15.67 -2.61 3.82
C GLU A 209 -16.31 -1.92 5.04
N THR A 210 -16.24 -2.54 6.22
CA THR A 210 -16.71 -2.01 7.51
C THR A 210 -15.91 -0.79 7.98
N VAL A 211 -14.59 -0.79 7.81
CA VAL A 211 -13.72 0.35 8.12
C VAL A 211 -13.95 1.48 7.13
N VAL A 212 -14.04 1.14 5.83
CA VAL A 212 -14.40 2.10 4.78
C VAL A 212 -15.74 2.77 5.12
N LYS A 213 -16.78 2.00 5.48
CA LYS A 213 -18.10 2.48 5.91
C LYS A 213 -18.08 3.36 7.17
N LYS A 214 -17.16 3.14 8.11
CA LYS A 214 -16.99 3.99 9.32
C LYS A 214 -16.38 5.36 8.98
N PHE A 215 -15.57 5.45 7.94
CA PHE A 215 -14.96 6.70 7.47
C PHE A 215 -15.73 7.34 6.29
N ASP A 216 -16.74 6.64 5.75
CA ASP A 216 -17.73 7.07 4.75
C ASP A 216 -18.71 8.14 5.26
N ALA A 217 -18.29 8.94 6.23
CA ALA A 217 -19.01 10.12 6.69
C ALA A 217 -18.82 11.33 5.75
N LEU A 218 -18.37 11.10 4.50
CA LEU A 218 -18.46 12.08 3.43
C LEU A 218 -19.63 11.68 2.54
N PRO A 219 -20.76 12.38 2.60
CA PRO A 219 -21.92 11.97 1.84
C PRO A 219 -21.63 12.10 0.34
N LEU A 220 -21.95 11.06 -0.43
CA LEU A 220 -21.80 10.93 -1.89
C LEU A 220 -22.24 12.15 -2.75
N LYS A 221 -22.95 13.10 -2.16
CA LYS A 221 -23.39 14.37 -2.76
C LYS A 221 -22.28 15.40 -3.02
N ASP A 222 -21.08 15.22 -2.46
CA ASP A 222 -19.91 16.05 -2.75
C ASP A 222 -19.05 15.52 -3.93
N LEU A 223 -19.40 14.35 -4.49
CA LEU A 223 -18.85 13.82 -5.74
C LEU A 223 -19.55 14.49 -6.91
N ARG A 224 -19.25 15.76 -7.16
CA ARG A 224 -19.65 16.42 -8.40
C ARG A 224 -18.53 16.26 -9.42
N LEU A 225 -18.87 15.73 -10.60
CA LEU A 225 -18.24 16.11 -11.86
C LEU A 225 -18.06 17.62 -11.82
N VAL A 226 -16.82 18.07 -11.80
CA VAL A 226 -16.55 19.49 -11.69
C VAL A 226 -16.90 20.13 -13.02
N ASN A 227 -18.14 20.64 -13.11
CA ASN A 227 -18.45 21.73 -14.01
C ASN A 227 -17.48 22.87 -13.71
N SER A 228 -16.93 23.43 -14.79
CA SER A 228 -16.03 24.57 -14.88
C SER A 228 -16.40 25.72 -13.93
N ASN A 229 -15.92 25.64 -12.69
CA ASN A 229 -15.69 26.81 -11.84
C ASN A 229 -14.22 27.21 -11.97
N ASN A 230 -13.89 28.49 -11.77
CA ASN A 230 -12.58 29.11 -12.04
C ASN A 230 -11.34 28.41 -11.45
N ASN A 231 -11.49 27.43 -10.56
CA ASN A 231 -10.39 26.79 -9.83
C ASN A 231 -10.06 25.34 -10.26
N LEU A 232 -10.87 24.73 -11.13
CA LEU A 232 -10.77 23.32 -11.50
C LEU A 232 -11.04 23.16 -13.00
N PHE A 233 -10.10 22.58 -13.72
CA PHE A 233 -10.20 22.36 -15.17
C PHE A 233 -9.92 20.90 -15.49
N CYS A 234 -10.91 20.21 -16.06
CA CYS A 234 -10.84 18.81 -16.47
C CYS A 234 -10.96 18.73 -18.00
N LEU A 235 -9.98 18.12 -18.67
CA LEU A 235 -10.06 17.80 -20.10
C LEU A 235 -10.21 16.30 -20.28
N GLU A 236 -11.34 15.90 -20.87
CA GLU A 236 -11.60 14.54 -21.33
C GLU A 236 -11.11 14.41 -22.79
N LEU A 237 -10.35 13.35 -23.07
CA LEU A 237 -10.04 12.93 -24.43
C LEU A 237 -10.90 11.69 -24.73
N GLU A 238 -11.73 11.72 -25.78
CA GLU A 238 -12.78 10.72 -26.05
C GLU A 238 -12.70 10.11 -27.48
N PRO A 239 -13.19 8.86 -27.68
CA PRO A 239 -14.30 8.28 -26.92
C PRO A 239 -14.00 7.10 -25.99
N ALA A 240 -14.89 7.00 -25.00
CA ALA A 240 -15.05 5.89 -24.07
C ALA A 240 -15.15 4.51 -24.72
N LEU A 241 -14.62 3.50 -24.00
CA LEU A 241 -15.05 2.08 -24.03
C LEU A 241 -15.24 1.47 -25.43
N GLU A 242 -14.39 1.80 -26.40
CA GLU A 242 -14.28 0.97 -27.60
C GLU A 242 -13.76 -0.42 -27.20
N GLU A 243 -14.60 -1.43 -27.38
CA GLU A 243 -14.19 -2.82 -27.27
C GLU A 243 -13.29 -3.14 -28.46
N ILE A 244 -12.02 -3.40 -28.17
CA ILE A 244 -11.04 -3.81 -29.18
C ILE A 244 -10.98 -5.33 -29.17
N ASN A 245 -11.31 -5.92 -30.31
CA ASN A 245 -11.16 -7.36 -30.53
C ASN A 245 -9.68 -7.74 -30.58
N LEU A 246 -9.32 -8.81 -29.88
CA LEU A 246 -7.98 -9.35 -29.80
C LEU A 246 -7.92 -10.71 -30.50
N CYS A 247 -6.87 -10.92 -31.28
CA CYS A 247 -6.54 -12.23 -31.80
C CYS A 247 -6.05 -13.16 -30.67
N GLN A 248 -6.48 -14.42 -30.74
CA GLN A 248 -5.96 -15.47 -29.85
C GLN A 248 -4.47 -15.71 -30.13
N PRO A 249 -3.67 -15.90 -29.07
CA PRO A 249 -2.27 -16.23 -29.24
C PRO A 249 -2.10 -17.67 -29.76
N GLN A 250 -0.99 -17.93 -30.44
CA GLN A 250 -0.69 -19.26 -30.97
C GLN A 250 0.25 -20.03 -30.02
N THR A 251 0.04 -21.33 -29.89
CA THR A 251 0.90 -22.21 -29.09
C THR A 251 0.87 -23.63 -29.64
N ILE A 252 1.68 -24.52 -29.06
CA ILE A 252 1.64 -25.95 -29.29
C ILE A 252 0.84 -26.65 -28.18
N PRO A 253 0.29 -27.85 -28.43
CA PRO A 253 -0.39 -28.61 -27.38
C PRO A 253 0.58 -29.02 -26.25
N GLN A 254 0.34 -28.54 -25.03
CA GLN A 254 1.12 -28.89 -23.82
C GLN A 254 0.27 -29.52 -22.70
N GLY A 255 -1.01 -29.81 -22.97
CA GLY A 255 -1.97 -30.32 -21.96
C GLY A 255 -2.43 -29.29 -20.92
N ILE A 256 -1.88 -28.07 -20.95
CA ILE A 256 -2.25 -26.94 -20.10
C ILE A 256 -2.79 -25.82 -20.99
N GLU A 257 -4.12 -25.67 -21.05
CA GLU A 257 -4.74 -24.59 -21.83
C GLU A 257 -4.85 -23.30 -21.01
N ARG A 258 -4.57 -22.16 -21.65
CA ARG A 258 -4.70 -20.83 -21.06
C ARG A 258 -5.80 -20.04 -21.74
N ARG A 259 -6.60 -19.34 -20.95
CA ARG A 259 -7.62 -18.43 -21.46
C ARG A 259 -7.04 -17.03 -21.56
N PHE A 260 -6.84 -16.58 -22.79
CA PHE A 260 -6.49 -15.20 -23.09
C PHE A 260 -7.75 -14.40 -23.44
N PRO A 261 -7.80 -13.09 -23.10
CA PRO A 261 -8.93 -12.25 -23.42
C PRO A 261 -9.08 -12.10 -24.94
N LEU A 262 -10.34 -12.10 -25.39
CA LEU A 262 -10.72 -11.82 -26.78
C LEU A 262 -11.08 -10.34 -26.98
N ILE A 263 -11.32 -9.61 -25.91
CA ILE A 263 -11.76 -8.21 -25.94
C ILE A 263 -10.99 -7.46 -24.85
N THR A 264 -10.60 -6.24 -25.17
CA THR A 264 -10.06 -5.27 -24.20
C THR A 264 -10.78 -3.94 -24.33
N LYS A 265 -10.68 -3.09 -23.30
CA LYS A 265 -11.38 -1.80 -23.21
C LYS A 265 -10.37 -0.69 -22.99
N GLN A 266 -10.65 0.48 -23.56
CA GLN A 266 -9.86 1.68 -23.32
C GLN A 266 -10.41 2.45 -22.12
N ASP A 267 -9.50 2.91 -21.25
CA ASP A 267 -9.80 3.79 -20.13
C ASP A 267 -10.10 5.20 -20.62
N ARG A 268 -11.04 5.86 -19.95
CA ARG A 268 -11.17 7.32 -20.07
C ARG A 268 -10.00 7.99 -19.38
N VAL A 269 -9.48 9.04 -19.99
CA VAL A 269 -8.34 9.79 -19.48
C VAL A 269 -8.71 11.24 -19.24
N PHE A 270 -8.27 11.75 -18.10
CA PHE A 270 -8.58 13.10 -17.64
C PHE A 270 -7.32 13.82 -17.19
N VAL A 271 -7.27 15.13 -17.39
CA VAL A 271 -6.24 16.00 -16.82
C VAL A 271 -6.91 17.09 -15.98
N LEU A 272 -6.54 17.14 -14.70
CA LEU A 272 -7.05 18.08 -13.72
C LEU A 272 -6.02 19.15 -13.39
N LYS A 273 -6.43 20.41 -13.41
CA LYS A 273 -5.67 21.53 -12.83
C LYS A 273 -6.37 22.05 -11.58
N ILE A 274 -5.64 22.26 -10.49
CA ILE A 274 -6.15 22.69 -9.18
C ILE A 274 -5.26 23.83 -8.66
N PHE A 275 -5.84 25.01 -8.45
CA PHE A 275 -5.12 26.09 -7.74
C PHE A 275 -5.04 25.78 -6.25
N ASN A 276 -3.86 25.97 -5.66
CA ASN A 276 -3.56 25.63 -4.27
C ASN A 276 -3.88 24.17 -3.92
N GLY A 277 -3.81 23.27 -4.90
CA GLY A 277 -4.08 21.84 -4.74
C GLY A 277 -3.02 21.14 -3.89
N LYS A 278 -3.43 20.04 -3.26
CA LYS A 278 -2.54 19.24 -2.40
C LYS A 278 -2.55 17.79 -2.84
N VAL A 279 -1.42 17.13 -2.68
CA VAL A 279 -1.32 15.67 -2.78
C VAL A 279 -0.82 15.17 -1.45
N TRP A 280 -1.46 14.13 -0.95
CA TRP A 280 -0.98 13.44 0.23
C TRP A 280 -1.14 11.93 0.14
N GLY A 281 -0.11 11.18 0.52
CA GLY A 281 -0.20 9.73 0.65
C GLY A 281 0.99 9.07 1.34
N ASP A 282 0.77 7.83 1.76
CA ASP A 282 1.73 6.92 2.41
C ASP A 282 2.35 5.90 1.44
N GLY A 283 1.99 5.98 0.17
CA GLY A 283 2.47 5.07 -0.88
C GLY A 283 1.35 4.31 -1.54
N PRO A 284 0.73 3.33 -0.86
CA PRO A 284 -0.44 2.64 -1.37
C PRO A 284 -1.70 3.53 -1.37
N ASN A 285 -1.88 4.42 -0.39
CA ASN A 285 -3.06 5.31 -0.33
C ASN A 285 -2.66 6.74 -0.68
N ARG A 286 -3.34 7.37 -1.64
CA ARG A 286 -3.03 8.75 -2.06
C ARG A 286 -4.29 9.53 -2.32
N GLY A 287 -4.43 10.66 -1.64
CA GLY A 287 -5.50 11.62 -1.83
C GLY A 287 -5.00 12.84 -2.59
N VAL A 288 -5.70 13.18 -3.67
CA VAL A 288 -5.62 14.50 -4.31
C VAL A 288 -6.71 15.38 -3.71
N LEU A 289 -6.30 16.55 -3.23
CA LEU A 289 -7.15 17.42 -2.44
C LEU A 289 -7.24 18.82 -3.06
N THR A 290 -8.41 19.45 -2.95
CA THR A 290 -8.59 20.87 -3.26
C THR A 290 -7.90 21.76 -2.21
N ALA A 291 -7.82 23.07 -2.48
CA ALA A 291 -7.35 24.07 -1.52
C ALA A 291 -8.08 24.00 -0.16
N HIS A 292 -9.36 23.61 -0.18
CA HIS A 292 -10.24 23.50 0.98
C HIS A 292 -10.22 22.10 1.63
N ASN A 293 -9.25 21.25 1.29
CA ASN A 293 -9.11 19.87 1.79
C ASN A 293 -10.28 18.95 1.42
N GLN A 294 -10.93 19.19 0.27
CA GLN A 294 -11.92 18.24 -0.27
C GLN A 294 -11.20 17.20 -1.12
N LEU A 295 -11.56 15.93 -0.96
CA LEU A 295 -10.97 14.81 -1.70
C LEU A 295 -11.53 14.69 -3.11
N ILE A 296 -10.64 14.50 -4.09
CA ILE A 296 -10.99 14.27 -5.49
C ILE A 296 -10.69 12.81 -5.82
N ARG A 297 -11.70 11.95 -5.63
CA ARG A 297 -11.55 10.48 -5.66
C ARG A 297 -11.04 9.93 -7.00
N GLU A 298 -11.48 10.50 -8.12
CA GLU A 298 -11.09 10.07 -9.48
C GLU A 298 -9.59 10.24 -9.77
N PHE A 299 -8.94 11.18 -9.08
CA PHE A 299 -7.50 11.46 -9.17
C PHE A 299 -6.75 10.92 -7.94
N SER A 300 -7.40 10.09 -7.13
CA SER A 300 -6.86 9.50 -5.91
C SER A 300 -6.74 7.99 -6.05
N HIS A 301 -5.99 7.35 -5.16
CA HIS A 301 -5.63 5.93 -5.28
C HIS A 301 -5.82 5.15 -3.97
N ASN A 302 -6.28 3.90 -4.13
CA ASN A 302 -6.61 2.91 -3.11
C ASN A 302 -7.71 3.38 -2.14
N ASN A 303 -7.38 3.64 -0.87
CA ASN A 303 -8.31 4.14 0.15
C ASN A 303 -8.01 5.60 0.51
N PRO A 304 -8.24 6.55 -0.41
CA PRO A 304 -7.88 7.95 -0.21
C PRO A 304 -8.69 8.64 0.89
N GLU A 305 -9.78 8.06 1.37
CA GLU A 305 -10.57 8.58 2.49
C GLU A 305 -9.79 8.48 3.82
N LEU A 306 -8.87 7.51 3.93
CA LEU A 306 -7.97 7.39 5.09
C LEU A 306 -7.09 8.61 5.26
N VAL A 307 -6.74 9.25 4.15
CA VAL A 307 -6.02 10.53 4.13
C VAL A 307 -6.84 11.50 4.99
N LEU A 308 -8.13 11.68 4.74
CA LEU A 308 -8.94 12.62 5.53
C LEU A 308 -9.29 12.17 6.97
N SER A 309 -8.84 11.00 7.43
CA SER A 309 -9.20 10.46 8.74
C SER A 309 -8.72 11.35 9.91
N PRO A 310 -9.50 11.47 11.02
CA PRO A 310 -9.11 12.27 12.20
C PRO A 310 -7.76 11.87 12.83
N LEU A 311 -7.38 10.60 12.70
CA LEU A 311 -6.12 10.04 13.18
C LEU A 311 -4.94 10.54 12.35
N ASN A 312 -5.10 10.61 11.04
CA ASN A 312 -4.11 11.29 10.21
C ASN A 312 -4.17 12.81 10.36
N LYS A 313 -5.31 13.45 10.65
CA LYS A 313 -5.34 14.89 10.98
C LYS A 313 -4.49 15.26 12.21
N LEU A 314 -4.40 14.36 13.20
CA LEU A 314 -3.46 14.51 14.33
C LEU A 314 -2.01 14.42 13.88
N TYR A 315 -1.70 13.55 12.92
CA TYR A 315 -0.38 13.39 12.30
C TYR A 315 -0.02 14.55 11.35
N ILE A 316 -0.99 15.10 10.60
CA ILE A 316 -0.86 16.29 9.74
C ILE A 316 -0.60 17.54 10.59
N LYS A 317 -1.18 17.64 11.79
CA LYS A 317 -0.86 18.76 12.69
C LYS A 317 0.62 18.80 13.09
N SER A 318 1.30 17.66 13.08
CA SER A 318 2.76 17.58 13.30
C SER A 318 3.60 17.82 12.04
N PHE A 319 3.03 17.82 10.83
CA PHE A 319 3.77 18.01 9.57
C PHE A 319 3.10 19.05 8.65
N SER A 320 3.78 20.17 8.42
CA SER A 320 3.35 21.13 7.40
C SER A 320 3.57 20.54 5.99
N PRO A 321 2.67 20.78 5.02
CA PRO A 321 2.91 20.36 3.65
C PRO A 321 4.19 21.00 3.12
N LEU A 322 4.89 20.30 2.21
CA LEU A 322 5.91 20.93 1.40
C LEU A 322 5.21 21.93 0.47
N GLU A 323 5.32 23.22 0.82
CA GLU A 323 4.77 24.33 0.06
C GLU A 323 5.67 24.64 -1.15
N ILE A 324 5.08 24.63 -2.34
CA ILE A 324 5.76 24.90 -3.62
C ILE A 324 5.01 26.04 -4.30
N ASP A 325 5.64 27.21 -4.38
CA ASP A 325 5.09 28.39 -5.06
C ASP A 325 5.27 28.33 -6.59
N ASP A 326 4.90 27.20 -7.18
CA ASP A 326 5.01 26.95 -8.62
C ASP A 326 3.96 25.92 -9.08
N THR A 327 3.92 25.65 -10.38
CA THR A 327 3.17 24.55 -10.98
C THR A 327 3.87 23.23 -10.71
N VAL A 328 3.15 22.29 -10.12
CA VAL A 328 3.60 20.92 -9.90
C VAL A 328 2.74 19.96 -10.71
N ALA A 329 3.36 19.13 -11.55
CA ALA A 329 2.70 17.96 -12.13
C ALA A 329 2.91 16.74 -11.24
N PHE A 330 1.82 16.15 -10.75
CA PHE A 330 1.85 14.92 -9.99
C PHE A 330 1.51 13.73 -10.89
N LEU A 331 2.50 12.86 -11.09
CA LEU A 331 2.38 11.64 -11.89
C LEU A 331 1.87 10.51 -10.99
N ILE A 332 0.61 10.08 -11.18
CA ILE A 332 -0.03 9.08 -10.32
C ILE A 332 0.48 7.68 -10.67
N GLN A 333 1.02 6.98 -9.67
CA GLN A 333 1.34 5.56 -9.79
C GLN A 333 0.28 4.73 -9.07
N LYS A 334 -0.46 3.91 -9.83
CA LYS A 334 -1.52 3.02 -9.30
C LYS A 334 -0.99 1.76 -8.62
N CYS A 335 0.28 1.41 -8.84
CA CYS A 335 0.91 0.28 -8.16
C CYS A 335 2.10 0.78 -7.35
N ALA A 336 2.36 0.18 -6.20
CA ALA A 336 3.61 0.41 -5.48
C ALA A 336 4.83 -0.13 -6.28
N ASP A 337 4.59 -1.07 -7.21
CA ASP A 337 5.61 -1.65 -8.06
C ASP A 337 6.19 -0.60 -9.01
N THR A 338 7.51 -0.44 -8.94
CA THR A 338 8.28 0.52 -9.76
C THR A 338 8.93 -0.15 -10.97
N ASN A 339 8.48 -1.36 -11.34
CA ASN A 339 9.03 -2.08 -12.48
C ASN A 339 8.88 -1.31 -13.80
N TYR A 340 9.66 -1.73 -14.79
CA TYR A 340 9.71 -1.11 -16.12
C TYR A 340 8.34 -1.08 -16.81
N TYR A 341 7.52 -2.12 -16.64
CA TYR A 341 6.21 -2.22 -17.26
C TYR A 341 5.25 -1.11 -16.79
N HIS A 342 5.06 -0.98 -15.47
CA HIS A 342 4.18 0.04 -14.90
C HIS A 342 4.71 1.44 -15.18
N TRP A 343 6.02 1.62 -15.18
CA TRP A 343 6.62 2.90 -15.53
C TRP A 343 6.31 3.33 -16.96
N MET A 344 6.58 2.46 -17.93
CA MET A 344 6.38 2.77 -19.36
C MET A 344 4.91 2.89 -19.75
N LEU A 345 4.02 2.10 -19.15
CA LEU A 345 2.61 2.07 -19.56
C LEU A 345 1.67 2.89 -18.69
N GLN A 346 2.08 3.28 -17.47
CA GLN A 346 1.24 4.07 -16.57
C GLN A 346 1.81 5.44 -16.25
N ILE A 347 3.13 5.61 -16.12
CA ILE A 347 3.73 6.88 -15.70
C ILE A 347 4.16 7.73 -16.89
N VAL A 348 5.03 7.20 -17.75
CA VAL A 348 5.50 7.88 -18.97
C VAL A 348 4.34 8.47 -19.79
N PRO A 349 3.22 7.77 -19.99
CA PRO A 349 2.15 8.28 -20.84
C PRO A 349 1.41 9.47 -20.26
N GLN A 350 1.49 9.70 -18.95
CA GLN A 350 0.89 10.89 -18.32
C GLN A 350 1.57 12.17 -18.82
N ILE A 351 2.89 12.14 -19.08
CA ILE A 351 3.61 13.30 -19.63
C ILE A 351 3.16 13.58 -21.07
N GLY A 352 3.03 12.53 -21.89
CA GLY A 352 2.49 12.68 -23.23
C GLY A 352 1.03 13.13 -23.23
N LEU A 353 0.24 12.69 -22.25
CA LEU A 353 -1.13 13.15 -22.05
C LEU A 353 -1.19 14.66 -21.79
N LEU A 354 -0.32 15.19 -20.91
CA LEU A 354 -0.20 16.62 -20.66
C LEU A 354 0.07 17.40 -21.96
N ARG A 355 0.97 16.91 -22.82
CA ARG A 355 1.24 17.53 -24.12
C ARG A 355 0.03 17.49 -25.05
N ARG A 356 -0.65 16.33 -25.15
CA ARG A 356 -1.84 16.13 -25.99
C ARG A 356 -2.98 17.08 -25.62
N VAL A 357 -3.14 17.41 -24.34
CA VAL A 357 -4.13 18.39 -23.87
C VAL A 357 -3.64 19.85 -23.95
N GLY A 358 -2.52 20.10 -24.63
CA GLY A 358 -1.97 21.44 -24.85
C GLY A 358 -1.26 22.05 -23.64
N ILE A 359 -0.91 21.27 -22.62
CA ILE A 359 -0.09 21.77 -21.50
C ILE A 359 1.37 21.80 -21.94
N ASN A 360 1.94 23.00 -21.95
CA ASN A 360 3.37 23.17 -22.19
C ASN A 360 4.16 22.64 -20.97
N ILE A 361 4.87 21.54 -21.17
CA ILE A 361 5.71 20.89 -20.16
C ILE A 361 6.78 21.85 -19.65
N ASP A 362 7.33 22.74 -20.48
CA ASP A 362 8.41 23.65 -20.08
C ASP A 362 7.97 24.69 -19.04
N LEU A 363 6.65 24.94 -18.92
CA LEU A 363 6.07 25.84 -17.93
C LEU A 363 5.79 25.16 -16.57
N ILE A 364 6.02 23.86 -16.45
CA ILE A 364 5.80 23.12 -15.20
C ILE A 364 7.05 23.21 -14.32
N GLY A 365 7.01 23.95 -13.21
CA GLY A 365 8.19 24.10 -12.35
C GLY A 365 8.76 22.78 -11.82
N LYS A 366 7.87 21.89 -11.34
CA LYS A 366 8.28 20.61 -10.73
C LYS A 366 7.41 19.43 -11.14
N PHE A 367 8.01 18.24 -11.15
CA PHE A 367 7.34 16.96 -11.30
C PHE A 367 7.49 16.14 -10.03
N ALA A 368 6.39 15.58 -9.54
CA ALA A 368 6.37 14.66 -8.41
C ALA A 368 5.84 13.30 -8.86
N SER A 369 6.46 12.23 -8.36
CA SER A 369 5.94 10.88 -8.38
C SER A 369 6.29 10.21 -7.06
N TYR A 370 5.69 9.09 -6.74
CA TYR A 370 5.92 8.41 -5.47
C TYR A 370 7.34 7.88 -5.31
N LYS A 371 7.89 7.27 -6.35
CA LYS A 371 9.22 6.66 -6.29
C LYS A 371 9.92 6.68 -7.65
N ILE A 372 11.01 7.44 -7.73
CA ILE A 372 11.93 7.49 -8.87
C ILE A 372 13.30 7.03 -8.37
N GLN A 373 13.58 5.74 -8.51
CA GLN A 373 14.78 5.09 -7.96
C GLN A 373 15.64 4.39 -9.02
N HIS A 374 15.05 4.01 -10.16
CA HIS A 374 15.73 3.25 -11.21
C HIS A 374 16.28 4.17 -12.31
N ASN A 375 17.37 3.75 -12.94
CA ASN A 375 18.02 4.54 -13.99
C ASN A 375 17.12 4.75 -15.22
N PHE A 376 16.37 3.73 -15.64
CA PHE A 376 15.44 3.87 -16.77
C PHE A 376 14.34 4.92 -16.51
N GLN A 377 13.96 5.15 -15.25
CA GLN A 377 12.97 6.17 -14.90
C GLN A 377 13.54 7.57 -15.14
N LYS A 378 14.79 7.78 -14.73
CA LYS A 378 15.50 9.05 -14.97
C LYS A 378 15.75 9.27 -16.46
N GLU A 379 16.18 8.23 -17.17
CA GLU A 379 16.47 8.31 -18.61
C GLU A 379 15.21 8.64 -19.42
N THR A 380 14.09 7.94 -19.18
CA THR A 380 12.82 8.23 -19.86
C THR A 380 12.31 9.65 -19.59
N LEU A 381 12.45 10.17 -18.37
CA LEU A 381 12.10 11.56 -18.06
C LEU A 381 12.98 12.56 -18.81
N GLN A 382 14.28 12.31 -18.91
CA GLN A 382 15.19 13.13 -19.69
C GLN A 382 14.87 13.11 -21.19
N ILE A 383 14.52 11.94 -21.75
CA ILE A 383 14.04 11.81 -23.14
C ILE A 383 12.80 12.69 -23.37
N LEU A 384 11.94 12.80 -22.35
CA LEU A 384 10.74 13.63 -22.37
C LEU A 384 11.00 15.10 -21.98
N GLY A 385 12.26 15.54 -21.93
CA GLY A 385 12.62 16.94 -21.65
C GLY A 385 12.46 17.37 -20.18
N ILE A 386 12.34 16.42 -19.25
CA ILE A 386 12.25 16.70 -17.82
C ILE A 386 13.64 16.49 -17.20
N SER A 387 14.27 17.58 -16.83
CA SER A 387 15.59 17.56 -16.19
C SER A 387 15.51 17.09 -14.73
N PRO A 388 16.56 16.43 -14.20
CA PRO A 388 16.56 15.90 -12.83
C PRO A 388 16.28 16.95 -11.74
N ASP A 389 16.70 18.20 -11.93
CA ASP A 389 16.47 19.31 -10.98
C ASP A 389 14.99 19.70 -10.86
N ARG A 390 14.16 19.33 -11.85
CA ARG A 390 12.70 19.54 -11.84
C ARG A 390 11.97 18.42 -11.10
N LEU A 391 12.65 17.36 -10.67
CA LEU A 391 12.05 16.27 -9.90
C LEU A 391 12.01 16.61 -8.41
N LEU A 392 10.86 16.36 -7.79
CA LEU A 392 10.73 16.47 -6.34
C LEU A 392 11.20 15.17 -5.69
N GLU A 393 12.40 15.20 -5.11
CA GLU A 393 12.92 14.08 -4.32
C GLU A 393 12.22 14.01 -2.96
N LYS A 394 11.87 12.77 -2.58
CA LYS A 394 11.25 12.44 -1.31
C LYS A 394 12.26 12.70 -0.17
N LYS A 395 11.96 13.64 0.75
CA LYS A 395 12.74 13.84 1.98
C LYS A 395 12.27 12.95 3.15
N HIS A 396 11.03 12.45 3.11
CA HIS A 396 10.40 11.70 4.20
C HIS A 396 9.47 10.60 3.68
N HIS A 397 9.16 9.59 4.51
CA HIS A 397 8.30 8.44 4.21
C HIS A 397 6.93 8.79 3.58
N TYR A 398 6.45 10.03 3.73
CA TYR A 398 5.18 10.51 3.18
C TYR A 398 5.40 11.61 2.15
N LEU A 399 4.65 11.58 1.05
CA LEU A 399 4.54 12.72 0.15
C LEU A 399 3.36 13.55 0.62
N TYR A 400 3.61 14.70 1.27
CA TYR A 400 2.59 15.71 1.53
C TYR A 400 3.02 17.04 0.91
N LEU A 401 2.40 17.42 -0.21
CA LEU A 401 2.75 18.62 -0.97
C LEU A 401 1.55 19.54 -1.14
N LYS A 402 1.81 20.85 -1.17
CA LYS A 402 0.89 21.88 -1.63
C LYS A 402 1.58 22.69 -2.73
N ALA A 403 0.91 22.84 -3.87
CA ALA A 403 1.42 23.58 -5.01
C ALA A 403 0.54 24.79 -5.30
N LYS A 404 1.13 25.92 -5.72
CA LYS A 404 0.38 27.08 -6.26
C LYS A 404 -0.60 26.65 -7.34
N GLN A 405 -0.14 25.79 -8.23
CA GLN A 405 -0.99 25.08 -9.19
C GLN A 405 -0.58 23.61 -9.23
N LEU A 406 -1.52 22.72 -8.98
CA LEU A 406 -1.33 21.28 -9.08
C LEU A 406 -1.95 20.78 -10.38
N ILE A 407 -1.20 20.04 -11.17
CA ILE A 407 -1.69 19.33 -12.36
C ILE A 407 -1.62 17.85 -12.07
N VAL A 408 -2.73 17.13 -12.27
CA VAL A 408 -2.82 15.70 -12.03
C VAL A 408 -3.52 15.04 -13.20
N THR A 409 -3.05 13.88 -13.64
CA THR A 409 -3.76 13.06 -14.64
C THR A 409 -4.52 11.94 -13.95
N SER A 410 -5.59 11.42 -14.55
CA SER A 410 -6.26 10.23 -14.05
C SER A 410 -5.30 9.03 -13.98
N PRO A 411 -5.42 8.14 -12.98
CA PRO A 411 -4.62 6.93 -12.92
C PRO A 411 -4.94 6.01 -14.10
N LEU A 412 -3.91 5.48 -14.75
CA LEU A 412 -4.06 4.50 -15.84
C LEU A 412 -4.21 3.08 -15.30
N SER A 413 -5.03 2.25 -15.95
CA SER A 413 -5.11 0.81 -15.65
C SER A 413 -3.77 0.10 -15.84
N ALA A 414 -3.62 -1.06 -15.20
CA ALA A 414 -2.49 -1.96 -15.46
C ALA A 414 -2.62 -2.65 -16.82
N VAL A 415 -3.82 -2.70 -17.40
CA VAL A 415 -4.05 -3.24 -18.74
C VAL A 415 -3.52 -2.24 -19.78
N PRO A 416 -2.71 -2.68 -20.77
CA PRO A 416 -2.18 -1.80 -21.81
C PRO A 416 -3.28 -1.06 -22.56
N GLN A 417 -3.03 0.20 -22.86
CA GLN A 417 -3.90 1.05 -23.67
C GLN A 417 -3.31 1.22 -25.07
N LYS A 418 -4.16 1.26 -26.10
CA LYS A 418 -3.71 1.36 -27.49
C LYS A 418 -3.02 2.70 -27.75
N TRP A 419 -3.66 3.78 -27.30
CA TRP A 419 -3.11 5.14 -27.43
C TRP A 419 -1.79 5.32 -26.69
N VAL A 420 -1.57 4.57 -25.60
CA VAL A 420 -0.29 4.55 -24.86
C VAL A 420 0.80 3.91 -25.72
N CYS A 421 0.50 2.79 -26.39
CA CYS A 421 1.46 2.13 -27.27
C CYS A 421 1.87 3.07 -28.42
N GLU A 422 0.91 3.74 -29.04
CA GLU A 422 1.14 4.74 -30.08
C GLU A 422 2.01 5.90 -29.57
N LEU A 423 1.65 6.47 -28.41
CA LEU A 423 2.42 7.55 -27.78
C LEU A 423 3.87 7.14 -27.52
N LEU A 424 4.09 5.95 -26.95
CA LEU A 424 5.45 5.48 -26.67
C LEU A 424 6.27 5.37 -27.95
N ARG A 425 5.68 4.89 -29.04
CA ARG A 425 6.37 4.83 -30.34
C ARG A 425 6.72 6.23 -30.83
N ASP A 426 5.78 7.17 -30.75
CA ASP A 426 5.99 8.55 -31.20
C ASP A 426 7.13 9.25 -30.43
N GLU A 427 7.20 9.04 -29.12
CA GLU A 427 8.18 9.71 -28.25
C GLU A 427 9.58 9.09 -28.37
N PHE A 428 9.67 7.77 -28.50
CA PHE A 428 10.95 7.04 -28.39
C PHE A 428 11.56 6.63 -29.74
N LEU A 429 10.77 6.52 -30.83
CA LEU A 429 11.29 6.16 -32.15
C LEU A 429 11.61 7.37 -33.04
N ASN A 430 10.92 8.51 -32.86
CA ASN A 430 11.08 9.67 -33.75
C ASN A 430 12.33 10.52 -33.47
N GLN A 431 13.05 10.27 -32.38
CA GLN A 431 14.17 11.11 -31.93
C GLN A 431 15.54 10.43 -32.17
N GLN A 432 16.26 10.94 -33.18
CA GLN A 432 17.65 10.63 -33.56
C GLN A 432 17.98 9.16 -33.92
N ILE A 433 18.78 8.98 -34.98
CA ILE A 433 19.26 7.67 -35.44
C ILE A 433 20.27 7.13 -34.44
N VAL A 434 19.82 6.29 -33.50
CA VAL A 434 20.75 5.46 -32.74
C VAL A 434 21.23 4.34 -33.65
N ASN A 435 22.53 4.34 -33.95
CA ASN A 435 23.14 3.31 -34.78
C ASN A 435 23.37 2.03 -33.97
N VAL A 436 22.27 1.33 -33.65
CA VAL A 436 22.34 -0.04 -33.08
C VAL A 436 22.43 -1.03 -34.23
N ASN A 437 23.38 -1.98 -34.12
CA ASN A 437 23.49 -3.12 -35.02
C ASN A 437 22.14 -3.84 -35.12
N SER A 438 21.68 -4.13 -36.33
CA SER A 438 20.40 -4.80 -36.54
C SER A 438 20.49 -6.27 -36.09
N LEU A 439 19.94 -6.57 -34.91
CA LEU A 439 19.77 -7.94 -34.44
C LEU A 439 18.40 -8.45 -34.87
N LYS A 440 18.37 -9.31 -35.92
CA LYS A 440 17.13 -9.83 -36.48
C LYS A 440 16.36 -10.72 -35.51
N ARG A 441 17.07 -11.53 -34.73
CA ARG A 441 16.48 -12.50 -33.79
C ARG A 441 17.16 -12.35 -32.45
N ILE A 442 16.37 -12.11 -31.40
CA ILE A 442 16.92 -11.91 -30.06
C ILE A 442 16.26 -12.84 -29.04
N TYR A 443 17.05 -13.24 -28.04
CA TYR A 443 16.59 -13.82 -26.81
C TYR A 443 16.90 -12.89 -25.65
N ILE A 444 15.89 -12.52 -24.85
CA ILE A 444 16.12 -11.65 -23.69
C ILE A 444 16.43 -12.49 -22.46
N SER A 445 17.65 -12.37 -21.97
CA SER A 445 18.14 -13.16 -20.85
C SER A 445 17.57 -12.68 -19.51
N ARG A 446 17.37 -13.63 -18.59
CA ARG A 446 16.99 -13.41 -17.18
C ARG A 446 18.14 -13.69 -16.22
N ARG A 447 19.39 -13.83 -16.69
CA ARG A 447 20.52 -14.26 -15.85
C ARG A 447 20.78 -13.39 -14.62
N ASN A 448 20.46 -12.09 -14.71
CA ASN A 448 20.66 -11.11 -13.63
C ASN A 448 19.41 -10.92 -12.74
N ALA A 449 18.33 -11.68 -12.98
CA ALA A 449 17.10 -11.53 -12.22
C ALA A 449 17.14 -12.27 -10.87
N SER A 450 16.49 -11.71 -9.84
CA SER A 450 16.36 -12.32 -8.52
C SER A 450 15.21 -13.34 -8.42
N TYR A 451 14.17 -13.21 -9.26
CA TYR A 451 13.00 -14.09 -9.35
C TYR A 451 12.73 -14.48 -10.81
N ARG A 452 11.81 -15.42 -11.10
CA ARG A 452 11.49 -15.85 -12.49
C ARG A 452 12.76 -16.09 -13.35
N ARG A 453 13.74 -16.80 -12.78
CA ARG A 453 14.97 -17.18 -13.47
C ARG A 453 14.71 -18.40 -14.35
N VAL A 454 15.42 -18.47 -15.47
CA VAL A 454 15.47 -19.68 -16.29
C VAL A 454 16.56 -20.58 -15.74
N LEU A 455 16.22 -21.74 -15.20
CA LEU A 455 17.20 -22.59 -14.51
C LEU A 455 18.16 -23.29 -15.49
N ASN A 456 17.67 -23.68 -16.66
CA ASN A 456 18.47 -24.25 -17.74
C ASN A 456 18.86 -23.21 -18.81
N GLU A 457 19.12 -21.95 -18.39
CA GLU A 457 19.34 -20.85 -19.34
C GLU A 457 20.56 -21.06 -20.24
N GLU A 458 21.65 -21.64 -19.74
CA GLU A 458 22.86 -21.90 -20.54
C GLU A 458 22.60 -22.93 -21.65
N GLU A 459 21.81 -23.98 -21.38
CA GLU A 459 21.39 -24.95 -22.39
C GLU A 459 20.47 -24.32 -23.42
N LEU A 460 19.53 -23.49 -22.97
CA LEU A 460 18.63 -22.72 -23.82
C LEU A 460 19.41 -21.77 -24.74
N ILE A 461 20.36 -21.01 -24.20
CA ILE A 461 21.22 -20.10 -24.96
C ILE A 461 22.01 -20.88 -26.01
N SER A 462 22.67 -21.98 -25.63
CA SER A 462 23.43 -22.80 -26.57
C SER A 462 22.56 -23.37 -27.71
N CYS A 463 21.30 -23.69 -27.42
CA CYS A 463 20.32 -24.10 -28.43
C CYS A 463 19.95 -22.95 -29.38
N LEU A 464 19.66 -21.77 -28.83
CA LEU A 464 19.22 -20.59 -29.58
C LEU A 464 20.33 -19.97 -30.44
N GLU A 465 21.58 -19.96 -29.96
CA GLU A 465 22.74 -19.47 -30.72
C GLU A 465 22.97 -20.26 -32.01
N LYS A 466 22.77 -21.59 -31.98
CA LYS A 466 22.81 -22.46 -33.18
C LYS A 466 21.75 -22.09 -34.22
N LEU A 467 20.72 -21.34 -33.84
CA LEU A 467 19.61 -20.87 -34.68
C LEU A 467 19.74 -19.39 -35.07
N ASN A 468 20.95 -18.82 -34.89
CA ASN A 468 21.26 -17.40 -35.12
C ASN A 468 20.40 -16.44 -34.28
N VAL A 469 20.05 -16.83 -33.06
CA VAL A 469 19.39 -15.95 -32.09
C VAL A 469 20.45 -15.33 -31.18
N THR A 470 20.48 -14.00 -31.11
CA THR A 470 21.44 -13.27 -30.29
C THR A 470 20.88 -13.06 -28.88
N VAL A 471 21.67 -13.39 -27.85
CA VAL A 471 21.29 -13.13 -26.46
C VAL A 471 21.48 -11.65 -26.14
N VAL A 472 20.49 -11.03 -25.50
CA VAL A 472 20.54 -9.64 -25.05
C VAL A 472 20.21 -9.55 -23.56
N THR A 473 20.86 -8.62 -22.86
CA THR A 473 20.55 -8.25 -21.48
C THR A 473 20.11 -6.79 -21.49
N LEU A 474 18.81 -6.53 -21.39
CA LEU A 474 18.28 -5.17 -21.62
C LEU A 474 18.70 -4.19 -20.54
N GLU A 475 18.92 -4.66 -19.32
CA GLU A 475 19.33 -3.84 -18.18
C GLU A 475 20.69 -3.17 -18.38
N THR A 476 21.51 -3.66 -19.34
CA THR A 476 22.79 -3.05 -19.68
C THR A 476 22.68 -2.00 -20.78
N LEU A 477 21.51 -1.85 -21.41
CA LEU A 477 21.29 -0.93 -22.53
C LEU A 477 20.48 0.30 -22.07
N PRO A 478 20.84 1.52 -22.51
CA PRO A 478 19.98 2.68 -22.40
C PRO A 478 18.60 2.42 -23.03
N VAL A 479 17.53 2.95 -22.45
CA VAL A 479 16.14 2.84 -22.95
C VAL A 479 16.03 3.23 -24.43
N ARG A 480 16.76 4.26 -24.87
CA ARG A 480 16.76 4.65 -26.29
C ARG A 480 17.37 3.58 -27.19
N GLU A 481 18.43 2.92 -26.75
CA GLU A 481 19.04 1.80 -27.48
C GLU A 481 18.13 0.57 -27.49
N GLN A 482 17.41 0.31 -26.39
CA GLN A 482 16.40 -0.75 -26.34
C GLN A 482 15.29 -0.49 -27.39
N ALA A 483 14.74 0.73 -27.46
CA ALA A 483 13.73 1.08 -28.46
C ALA A 483 14.25 0.92 -29.90
N ALA A 484 15.47 1.40 -30.17
CA ALA A 484 16.10 1.28 -31.48
C ALA A 484 16.40 -0.18 -31.86
N LEU A 485 16.82 -1.01 -30.92
CA LEU A 485 17.01 -2.44 -31.10
C LEU A 485 15.70 -3.11 -31.52
N PHE A 486 14.64 -2.94 -30.72
CA PHE A 486 13.35 -3.61 -30.94
C PHE A 486 12.69 -3.20 -32.25
N SER A 487 12.84 -1.94 -32.69
CA SER A 487 12.28 -1.48 -33.97
C SER A 487 12.87 -2.19 -35.20
N LYS A 488 14.07 -2.75 -35.08
CA LYS A 488 14.78 -3.50 -36.13
C LYS A 488 14.70 -5.03 -35.96
N THR A 489 14.11 -5.51 -34.89
CA THR A 489 14.04 -6.95 -34.57
C THR A 489 12.84 -7.62 -35.24
N GLU A 490 13.08 -8.77 -35.89
CA GLU A 490 12.08 -9.59 -36.57
C GLU A 490 11.52 -10.71 -35.66
N VAL A 491 12.30 -11.18 -34.69
CA VAL A 491 11.93 -12.23 -33.74
C VAL A 491 12.41 -11.90 -32.33
N VAL A 492 11.50 -11.91 -31.35
CA VAL A 492 11.78 -11.75 -29.92
C VAL A 492 11.39 -13.03 -29.19
N ILE A 493 12.31 -13.63 -28.45
CA ILE A 493 12.06 -14.76 -27.57
C ILE A 493 12.40 -14.31 -26.15
N ALA A 494 11.47 -14.45 -25.20
CA ALA A 494 11.74 -13.98 -23.85
C ALA A 494 10.87 -14.67 -22.79
N PRO A 495 11.44 -14.93 -21.60
CA PRO A 495 10.64 -15.24 -20.42
C PRO A 495 9.78 -14.06 -19.97
N HIS A 496 8.60 -14.34 -19.40
CA HIS A 496 7.74 -13.32 -18.83
C HIS A 496 8.47 -12.48 -17.77
N GLY A 497 8.47 -11.16 -17.96
CA GLY A 497 9.15 -10.22 -17.06
C GLY A 497 10.60 -9.89 -17.44
N ALA A 498 11.11 -10.39 -18.56
CA ALA A 498 12.45 -10.04 -19.09
C ALA A 498 12.49 -8.67 -19.80
N GLY A 499 11.57 -7.73 -19.51
CA GLY A 499 11.52 -6.45 -20.23
C GLY A 499 10.77 -6.50 -21.58
N LEU A 500 9.84 -7.47 -21.73
CA LEU A 500 8.96 -7.62 -22.89
C LEU A 500 8.11 -6.37 -23.20
N THR A 501 8.00 -5.40 -22.30
CA THR A 501 7.33 -4.11 -22.58
C THR A 501 7.90 -3.42 -23.82
N ASN A 502 9.19 -3.63 -24.13
CA ASN A 502 9.84 -3.06 -25.30
C ASN A 502 9.29 -3.58 -26.64
N ILE A 503 8.48 -4.65 -26.67
CA ILE A 503 7.80 -5.07 -27.91
C ILE A 503 6.89 -3.98 -28.49
N VAL A 504 6.49 -2.99 -27.69
CA VAL A 504 5.79 -1.79 -28.16
C VAL A 504 6.55 -1.06 -29.28
N PHE A 505 7.88 -1.21 -29.33
CA PHE A 505 8.75 -0.59 -30.34
C PHE A 505 8.97 -1.45 -31.58
N CYS A 506 8.54 -2.71 -31.58
CA CYS A 506 8.71 -3.60 -32.73
C CYS A 506 7.97 -3.13 -33.97
N SER A 507 8.48 -3.49 -35.13
CA SER A 507 7.79 -3.25 -36.40
C SER A 507 6.60 -4.22 -36.55
N PRO A 508 5.51 -3.83 -37.23
CA PRO A 508 4.40 -4.73 -37.53
C PRO A 508 4.88 -6.03 -38.18
N GLY A 509 4.31 -7.16 -37.75
CA GLY A 509 4.68 -8.48 -38.22
C GLY A 509 5.85 -9.15 -37.48
N THR A 510 6.56 -8.45 -36.58
CA THR A 510 7.55 -9.08 -35.69
C THR A 510 6.93 -10.24 -34.91
N LYS A 511 7.66 -11.34 -34.79
CA LYS A 511 7.23 -12.55 -34.06
C LYS A 511 7.70 -12.47 -32.62
N VAL A 512 6.80 -12.67 -31.68
CA VAL A 512 7.08 -12.67 -30.24
C VAL A 512 6.76 -14.05 -29.68
N ILE A 513 7.75 -14.71 -29.08
CA ILE A 513 7.56 -15.92 -28.27
C ILE A 513 7.74 -15.54 -26.81
N GLU A 514 6.65 -15.57 -26.05
CA GLU A 514 6.67 -15.39 -24.61
C GLU A 514 6.69 -16.75 -23.88
N ILE A 515 7.60 -16.89 -22.91
CA ILE A 515 7.72 -18.09 -22.09
C ILE A 515 7.16 -17.80 -20.69
N PHE A 516 6.06 -18.46 -20.34
CA PHE A 516 5.37 -18.31 -19.06
C PHE A 516 5.81 -19.34 -18.02
N ALA A 517 5.70 -18.97 -16.75
CA ALA A 517 5.74 -19.93 -15.65
C ALA A 517 4.44 -20.76 -15.61
N PRO A 518 4.47 -22.01 -15.09
CA PRO A 518 3.30 -22.88 -15.01
C PRO A 518 2.11 -22.33 -14.22
N SER A 519 2.31 -21.34 -13.37
CA SER A 519 1.25 -20.80 -12.50
C SER A 519 0.90 -19.33 -12.81
N PHE A 520 1.63 -18.67 -13.72
CA PHE A 520 1.50 -17.25 -13.98
C PHE A 520 1.62 -16.90 -15.46
N ALA A 521 0.49 -16.55 -16.09
CA ALA A 521 0.40 -16.20 -17.52
C ALA A 521 -0.50 -14.98 -17.78
N PRO A 522 -0.09 -13.77 -17.38
CA PRO A 522 -0.89 -12.58 -17.61
C PRO A 522 -0.92 -12.20 -19.11
N PRO A 523 -2.05 -11.65 -19.62
CA PRO A 523 -2.24 -11.44 -21.06
C PRO A 523 -1.60 -10.15 -21.61
N MET A 524 -0.77 -9.46 -20.83
CA MET A 524 -0.37 -8.08 -21.10
C MET A 524 0.36 -7.92 -22.44
N TYR A 525 1.29 -8.81 -22.75
CA TYR A 525 2.08 -8.71 -23.98
C TYR A 525 1.34 -9.24 -25.21
N GLN A 526 0.33 -10.11 -25.04
CA GLN A 526 -0.63 -10.45 -26.10
C GLN A 526 -1.45 -9.21 -26.49
N ILE A 527 -1.88 -8.42 -25.51
CA ILE A 527 -2.61 -7.16 -25.77
C ILE A 527 -1.73 -6.15 -26.51
N ILE A 528 -0.51 -5.90 -26.04
CA ILE A 528 0.44 -4.99 -26.71
C ILE A 528 0.74 -5.46 -28.14
N SER A 529 0.91 -6.78 -28.32
CA SER A 529 1.14 -7.38 -29.64
C SER A 529 -0.01 -7.12 -30.61
N ASN A 530 -1.26 -7.23 -30.14
CA ASN A 530 -2.43 -6.90 -30.98
C ASN A 530 -2.42 -5.42 -31.39
N TYR A 531 -2.18 -4.50 -30.46
CA TYR A 531 -2.13 -3.06 -30.78
C TYR A 531 -1.00 -2.69 -31.73
N CYS A 532 0.14 -3.38 -31.64
CA CYS A 532 1.31 -3.15 -32.47
C CYS A 532 1.34 -4.01 -33.74
N SER A 533 0.29 -4.79 -34.01
CA SER A 533 0.19 -5.72 -35.16
C SER A 533 1.33 -6.76 -35.21
N LEU A 534 1.71 -7.31 -34.06
CA LEU A 534 2.74 -8.34 -33.93
C LEU A 534 2.13 -9.75 -33.98
N LYS A 535 2.95 -10.74 -34.36
CA LYS A 535 2.56 -12.16 -34.31
C LYS A 535 2.98 -12.75 -32.97
N TYR A 536 2.00 -13.04 -32.12
CA TYR A 536 2.26 -13.45 -30.75
C TYR A 536 2.05 -14.96 -30.52
N TYR A 537 3.05 -15.56 -29.90
CA TYR A 537 3.14 -16.97 -29.56
C TYR A 537 3.48 -17.10 -28.07
N TYR A 538 3.06 -18.20 -27.45
CA TYR A 538 3.46 -18.48 -26.08
C TYR A 538 3.85 -19.93 -25.85
N LEU A 539 4.69 -20.13 -24.84
CA LEU A 539 5.11 -21.43 -24.33
C LEU A 539 4.93 -21.45 -22.82
N ILE A 540 4.41 -22.53 -22.26
CA ILE A 540 4.40 -22.76 -20.81
C ILE A 540 5.65 -23.58 -20.47
N ALA A 541 6.49 -23.04 -19.59
CA ALA A 541 7.67 -23.73 -19.08
C ALA A 541 7.28 -24.82 -18.07
N GLU A 542 8.23 -25.71 -17.76
CA GLU A 542 8.06 -26.76 -16.76
C GLU A 542 8.22 -26.20 -15.33
N ASP A 543 7.53 -26.84 -14.38
CA ASP A 543 7.66 -26.50 -12.96
C ASP A 543 9.04 -26.91 -12.46
N ALA A 544 9.86 -25.89 -12.21
CA ALA A 544 11.10 -26.05 -11.50
C ALA A 544 10.80 -26.17 -10.01
N ASN A 545 10.33 -27.34 -9.53
CA ASN A 545 10.05 -27.67 -8.12
C ASN A 545 10.80 -26.75 -7.12
N ASN A 546 10.19 -25.62 -6.76
CA ASN A 546 10.85 -24.63 -5.92
C ASN A 546 10.14 -24.62 -4.56
N PRO A 547 10.71 -25.24 -3.51
CA PRO A 547 10.10 -25.27 -2.19
C PRO A 547 10.06 -23.88 -1.51
N ASN A 548 10.62 -22.83 -2.13
CA ASN A 548 10.80 -21.50 -1.53
C ASN A 548 10.05 -20.34 -2.21
N SER A 549 9.18 -20.55 -3.20
CA SER A 549 8.35 -19.44 -3.73
C SER A 549 6.92 -19.53 -3.20
N ASP A 550 6.62 -18.75 -2.16
CA ASP A 550 5.27 -18.62 -1.60
C ASP A 550 4.26 -17.98 -2.59
N THR A 551 4.74 -17.38 -3.69
CA THR A 551 3.93 -16.67 -4.70
C THR A 551 4.07 -17.27 -6.11
N PRO A 552 2.96 -17.64 -6.79
CA PRO A 552 2.95 -18.09 -8.19
C PRO A 552 3.65 -17.14 -9.17
N ARG A 553 3.65 -15.83 -8.88
CA ARG A 553 4.25 -14.77 -9.72
C ARG A 553 5.77 -14.87 -9.81
N ASP A 554 6.46 -15.43 -8.82
CA ASP A 554 7.93 -15.33 -8.70
C ASP A 554 8.67 -16.64 -9.04
N GLN A 555 7.91 -17.67 -9.37
CA GLN A 555 8.36 -19.02 -9.72
C GLN A 555 9.47 -19.00 -10.78
N HIS A 556 10.56 -19.69 -10.49
CA HIS A 556 11.61 -19.99 -11.48
C HIS A 556 11.09 -21.01 -12.51
N LEU A 557 11.71 -21.07 -13.67
CA LEU A 557 11.20 -21.87 -14.78
C LEU A 557 12.29 -22.68 -15.47
N THR A 558 11.90 -23.85 -15.97
CA THR A 558 12.75 -24.70 -16.82
C THR A 558 12.12 -24.77 -18.21
N VAL A 559 12.87 -24.39 -19.25
CA VAL A 559 12.35 -24.38 -20.61
C VAL A 559 12.56 -25.74 -21.26
N ASN A 560 11.46 -26.39 -21.67
CA ASN A 560 11.54 -27.58 -22.51
C ASN A 560 12.00 -27.18 -23.93
N LEU A 561 13.23 -27.55 -24.29
CA LEU A 561 13.85 -27.15 -25.55
C LEU A 561 13.13 -27.75 -26.77
N ASN A 562 12.61 -28.98 -26.68
CA ASN A 562 11.87 -29.61 -27.79
C ASN A 562 10.57 -28.86 -28.06
N SER A 563 9.82 -28.55 -27.00
CA SER A 563 8.59 -27.75 -27.09
C SER A 563 8.87 -26.35 -27.65
N LEU A 564 9.96 -25.70 -27.25
CA LEU A 564 10.36 -24.41 -27.83
C LEU A 564 10.67 -24.53 -29.33
N LEU A 565 11.41 -25.55 -29.75
CA LEU A 565 11.74 -25.79 -31.16
C LEU A 565 10.48 -26.07 -32.00
N GLU A 566 9.53 -26.84 -31.49
CA GLU A 566 8.23 -27.06 -32.14
C GLU A 566 7.44 -25.76 -32.30
N LEU A 567 7.40 -24.93 -31.26
CA LEU A 567 6.75 -23.62 -31.33
C LEU A 567 7.45 -22.69 -32.34
N MET A 568 8.78 -22.72 -32.42
CA MET A 568 9.54 -21.95 -33.40
C MET A 568 9.26 -22.40 -34.84
N LYS A 569 9.02 -23.69 -35.08
CA LYS A 569 8.55 -24.21 -36.39
C LYS A 569 7.13 -23.73 -36.69
N LEU A 570 6.21 -23.80 -35.72
CA LEU A 570 4.86 -23.26 -35.85
C LEU A 570 4.86 -21.77 -36.22
N ALA A 571 5.79 -21.00 -35.64
CA ALA A 571 5.99 -19.59 -35.93
C ALA A 571 6.77 -19.31 -37.24
N ALA A 572 7.20 -20.36 -37.97
CA ALA A 572 8.06 -20.26 -39.15
C ALA A 572 9.32 -19.41 -38.89
N ILE A 573 9.97 -19.61 -37.73
CA ILE A 573 11.25 -18.97 -37.37
C ILE A 573 12.41 -19.85 -37.84
N ILE A 574 12.26 -21.17 -37.76
CA ILE A 574 13.22 -22.20 -38.17
C ILE A 574 12.60 -23.18 -39.14
#